data_AF-A0A931HGZ0-F1
#
_entry.id   AF-A0A931HGZ0-F1
#
_cell.length_a   1.000
_cell.length_b   1.000
_cell.length_c   1.000
_cell.angle_alpha   90.00
_cell.angle_beta   90.00
_cell.angle_gamma   90.00
#
_symmetry.space_group_name_H-M   'P 1'
#
loop_
_entity.id
_entity.type
_entity.pdbx_description
1 polymer ?
#
loop_
_entity_poly.entity_id
_entity_poly.type
_entity_poly.pdbx_seq_one_letter_code
_entity_poly.pdbx_strand_id
1 'polypeptide(L)'
;MVDEAALQFGIWCHKGSPAFAGREEQSHEAATIAAGAYHRRLHLLDMLARETGGAFLAGGRVTIADCVAMATLQFADGLYGVPIPDGCDALSECYAMFAKRTSATPALYPEALYAVARGLPEICPAPLK
;
A
#
# COMPACT_ATOMS: atom_id res chain seq x y z
N MET A 1 -12.58 -1.16 -4.26
CA MET A 1 -11.52 -0.12 -4.37
C MET A 1 -10.33 -0.42 -3.48
N VAL A 2 -10.52 -0.63 -2.17
CA VAL A 2 -9.42 -0.99 -1.25
C VAL A 2 -8.91 -2.41 -1.47
N ASP A 3 -9.84 -3.37 -1.66
CA ASP A 3 -9.57 -4.74 -2.08
C ASP A 3 -8.72 -4.81 -3.35
N GLU A 4 -9.06 -4.01 -4.35
CA GLU A 4 -8.33 -3.90 -5.59
C GLU A 4 -6.93 -3.32 -5.35
N ALA A 5 -6.76 -2.33 -4.47
CA ALA A 5 -5.43 -1.83 -4.10
C ALA A 5 -4.58 -2.95 -3.46
N ALA A 6 -5.15 -3.70 -2.52
CA ALA A 6 -4.48 -4.83 -1.87
C ALA A 6 -4.08 -5.93 -2.87
N LEU A 7 -4.97 -6.25 -3.82
CA LEU A 7 -4.70 -7.20 -4.89
C LEU A 7 -3.53 -6.76 -5.77
N GLN A 8 -3.57 -5.51 -6.25
CA GLN A 8 -2.52 -4.97 -7.12
C GLN A 8 -1.18 -4.89 -6.37
N PHE A 9 -1.20 -4.51 -5.09
CA PHE A 9 0.00 -4.54 -4.26
C PHE A 9 0.57 -5.96 -4.11
N GLY A 10 -0.29 -6.95 -3.90
CA GLY A 10 0.09 -8.36 -3.87
C GLY A 10 0.77 -8.79 -5.18
N ILE A 11 0.16 -8.51 -6.33
CA ILE A 11 0.74 -8.84 -7.64
C ILE A 11 2.12 -8.18 -7.80
N TRP A 12 2.25 -6.92 -7.41
CA TRP A 12 3.53 -6.21 -7.45
C TRP A 12 4.59 -6.91 -6.58
N CYS A 13 4.24 -7.29 -5.34
CA CYS A 13 5.14 -8.04 -4.46
C CYS A 13 5.59 -9.36 -5.08
N HIS A 14 4.65 -10.17 -5.54
CA HIS A 14 4.90 -11.51 -6.07
C HIS A 14 5.75 -11.51 -7.34
N LYS A 15 5.58 -10.49 -8.20
CA LYS A 15 6.24 -10.41 -9.51
C LYS A 15 7.51 -9.55 -9.52
N GLY A 16 7.68 -8.71 -8.51
CA GLY A 16 8.82 -7.80 -8.42
C GLY A 16 9.79 -8.08 -7.29
N SER A 17 9.33 -8.64 -6.16
CA SER A 17 10.18 -8.75 -4.98
C SER A 17 11.12 -9.96 -5.03
N PRO A 18 12.42 -9.79 -4.69
CA PRO A 18 13.34 -10.91 -4.49
C PRO A 18 12.86 -11.96 -3.49
N ALA A 19 11.96 -11.61 -2.57
CA ALA A 19 11.34 -12.55 -1.63
C ALA A 19 10.63 -13.74 -2.32
N PHE A 20 10.22 -13.57 -3.58
CA PHE A 20 9.52 -14.58 -4.38
C PHE A 20 10.38 -15.20 -5.50
N ALA A 21 11.61 -14.71 -5.68
CA ALA A 21 12.54 -15.26 -6.67
C ALA A 21 12.82 -16.74 -6.39
N GLY A 22 12.72 -17.58 -7.43
CA GLY A 22 12.90 -19.03 -7.33
C GLY A 22 11.70 -19.79 -6.74
N ARG A 23 10.64 -19.10 -6.29
CA ARG A 23 9.36 -19.71 -5.87
C ARG A 23 8.30 -19.60 -6.96
N GLU A 24 8.35 -18.53 -7.73
CA GLU A 24 7.50 -18.30 -8.87
C GLU A 24 8.22 -17.52 -9.97
N GLU A 25 7.66 -17.54 -11.18
CA GLU A 25 8.15 -16.73 -12.29
C GLU A 25 7.98 -15.24 -11.98
N GLN A 26 9.10 -14.52 -12.07
CA GLN A 26 9.20 -13.08 -11.89
C GLN A 26 8.89 -12.38 -13.22
N SER A 27 8.17 -11.26 -13.17
CA SER A 27 7.81 -10.50 -14.36
C SER A 27 7.85 -9.00 -14.08
N HIS A 28 8.86 -8.35 -14.62
CA HIS A 28 9.08 -6.91 -14.52
C HIS A 28 7.88 -6.12 -15.06
N GLU A 29 7.35 -6.53 -16.21
CA GLU A 29 6.19 -5.90 -16.84
C GLU A 29 4.94 -6.00 -15.96
N ALA A 30 4.62 -7.20 -15.46
CA ALA A 30 3.48 -7.40 -14.58
C ALA A 30 3.61 -6.62 -13.28
N ALA A 31 4.80 -6.60 -12.69
CA ALA A 31 5.12 -5.82 -11.49
C ALA A 31 4.86 -4.33 -11.73
N THR A 32 5.29 -3.79 -12.87
CA THR A 32 5.11 -2.38 -13.25
C THR A 32 3.63 -2.01 -13.40
N ILE A 33 2.88 -2.84 -14.12
CA ILE A 33 1.45 -2.61 -14.35
C ILE A 33 0.71 -2.61 -13.02
N ALA A 34 1.03 -3.56 -12.15
CA ALA A 34 0.44 -3.70 -10.82
C ALA A 34 0.81 -2.52 -9.90
N ALA A 35 2.06 -2.05 -9.91
CA ALA A 35 2.50 -0.87 -9.17
C ALA A 35 1.72 0.39 -9.60
N GLY A 36 1.65 0.65 -10.90
CA GLY A 36 0.87 1.77 -11.43
C GLY A 36 -0.62 1.66 -11.09
N ALA A 37 -1.18 0.44 -11.10
CA ALA A 37 -2.56 0.19 -10.70
C ALA A 37 -2.77 0.45 -9.20
N TYR A 38 -1.86 0.01 -8.34
CA TYR A 38 -1.86 0.28 -6.90
C TYR A 38 -1.86 1.78 -6.60
N HIS A 39 -0.91 2.53 -7.16
CA HIS A 39 -0.81 3.98 -6.95
C HIS A 39 -2.05 4.74 -7.44
N ARG A 40 -2.59 4.38 -8.62
CA ARG A 40 -3.86 4.95 -9.09
C ARG A 40 -5.01 4.70 -8.11
N ARG A 41 -5.08 3.51 -7.50
CA ARG A 41 -6.09 3.18 -6.49
C ARG A 41 -5.90 4.01 -5.22
N LEU A 42 -4.66 4.26 -4.78
CA LEU A 42 -4.39 5.12 -3.63
C LEU A 42 -4.86 6.56 -3.86
N HIS A 43 -4.60 7.13 -5.04
CA HIS A 43 -5.13 8.46 -5.38
C HIS A 43 -6.66 8.51 -5.38
N LEU A 44 -7.33 7.46 -5.89
CA LEU A 44 -8.79 7.37 -5.82
C LEU A 44 -9.29 7.29 -4.37
N LEU A 45 -8.61 6.54 -3.51
CA LEU A 45 -8.96 6.46 -2.08
C LEU A 45 -8.74 7.80 -1.37
N ASP A 46 -7.69 8.54 -1.71
CA ASP A 46 -7.47 9.89 -1.21
C ASP A 46 -8.60 10.84 -1.59
N MET A 47 -9.03 10.85 -2.86
CA MET A 47 -10.17 11.67 -3.30
C MET A 47 -11.45 11.32 -2.52
N LEU A 48 -11.73 10.03 -2.32
CA LEU A 48 -12.90 9.60 -1.54
C LEU A 48 -12.83 10.02 -0.06
N ALA A 49 -11.65 9.94 0.54
CA ALA A 49 -11.44 10.40 1.90
C ALA A 49 -11.72 11.91 2.02
N ARG A 50 -11.25 12.70 1.04
CA ARG A 50 -11.53 14.15 0.95
C ARG A 50 -13.02 14.44 0.81
N GLU A 51 -13.71 13.74 -0.09
CA GLU A 51 -15.15 13.93 -0.34
C GLU A 51 -16.00 13.59 0.88
N THR A 52 -15.62 12.57 1.64
CA THR A 52 -16.37 12.17 2.82
C THR A 52 -16.16 13.14 4.00
N GLY A 53 -15.02 13.84 4.04
CA GLY A 53 -14.73 14.89 5.02
C GLY A 53 -14.63 14.42 6.48
N GLY A 54 -14.47 13.11 6.70
CA GLY A 54 -14.36 12.49 8.02
C GLY A 54 -12.95 12.02 8.35
N ALA A 55 -12.79 11.49 9.56
CA ALA A 55 -11.49 11.01 10.07
C ALA A 55 -11.03 9.66 9.47
N PHE A 56 -11.90 9.01 8.68
CA PHE A 56 -11.72 7.68 8.09
C PHE A 56 -12.27 7.67 6.66
N LEU A 57 -11.96 6.64 5.87
CA LEU A 57 -12.29 6.53 4.44
C LEU A 57 -13.78 6.67 4.15
N ALA A 58 -14.63 6.23 5.08
CA ALA A 58 -16.09 6.30 4.96
C ALA A 58 -16.71 7.24 6.02
N GLY A 59 -15.94 8.19 6.53
CA GLY A 59 -16.44 9.30 7.35
C GLY A 59 -16.01 9.24 8.81
N GLY A 60 -16.94 9.47 9.74
CA GLY A 60 -16.63 9.62 11.16
C GLY A 60 -16.41 8.32 11.94
N ARG A 61 -16.63 7.15 11.31
CA ARG A 61 -16.53 5.84 11.97
C ARG A 61 -15.67 4.90 11.14
N VAL A 62 -14.90 4.06 11.84
CA VAL A 62 -14.14 2.96 11.24
C VAL A 62 -15.09 1.97 10.60
N THR A 63 -14.74 1.53 9.39
CA THR A 63 -15.40 0.48 8.64
C THR A 63 -14.42 -0.63 8.25
N ILE A 64 -14.93 -1.69 7.62
CA ILE A 64 -14.07 -2.74 7.06
C ILE A 64 -13.12 -2.21 5.98
N ALA A 65 -13.52 -1.17 5.23
CA ALA A 65 -12.68 -0.54 4.22
C ALA A 65 -11.42 0.06 4.87
N ASP A 66 -11.59 0.71 6.02
CA ASP A 66 -10.47 1.24 6.80
C ASP A 66 -9.55 0.13 7.29
N CYS A 67 -10.12 -0.97 7.83
CA CYS A 67 -9.31 -2.09 8.30
C CYS A 67 -8.45 -2.70 7.18
N VAL A 68 -9.03 -2.91 5.99
CA VAL A 68 -8.29 -3.50 4.85
C VAL A 68 -7.25 -2.51 4.31
N ALA A 69 -7.60 -1.22 4.20
CA ALA A 69 -6.67 -0.20 3.73
C ALA A 69 -5.48 -0.08 4.68
N MET A 70 -5.74 -0.04 5.98
CA MET A 70 -4.71 0.07 7.00
C MET A 70 -3.78 -1.14 7.02
N ALA A 71 -4.31 -2.36 6.96
CA ALA A 71 -3.48 -3.56 6.87
C ALA A 71 -2.60 -3.54 5.61
N THR A 72 -3.16 -3.10 4.48
CA THR A 72 -2.43 -2.99 3.21
C THR A 72 -1.31 -1.96 3.28
N LEU A 73 -1.62 -0.75 3.76
CA LEU A 73 -0.66 0.36 3.86
C LEU A 73 0.44 0.07 4.90
N GLN A 74 0.09 -0.50 6.05
CA GLN A 74 1.07 -0.93 7.06
C GLN A 74 1.99 -2.02 6.54
N PHE A 75 1.47 -2.97 5.75
CA PHE A 75 2.28 -4.01 5.15
C PHE A 75 3.20 -3.45 4.06
N ALA A 76 2.67 -2.57 3.21
CA ALA A 76 3.41 -1.94 2.12
C ALA A 76 4.59 -1.09 2.64
N ASP A 77 4.33 -0.19 3.60
CA ASP A 77 5.38 0.64 4.19
C ASP A 77 6.28 -0.19 5.13
N GLY A 78 5.64 -0.93 6.03
CA GLY A 78 6.29 -1.64 7.12
C GLY A 78 7.20 -2.77 6.66
N LEU A 79 6.86 -3.54 5.63
CA LEU A 79 7.71 -4.62 5.12
C LEU A 79 8.46 -4.22 3.84
N TYR A 80 7.76 -3.69 2.85
CA TYR A 80 8.33 -3.43 1.51
C TYR A 80 8.91 -2.03 1.33
N GLY A 81 8.62 -1.10 2.25
CA GLY A 81 9.11 0.28 2.14
C GLY A 81 8.42 1.11 1.09
N VAL A 82 7.16 0.78 0.79
CA VAL A 82 6.33 1.54 -0.14
C VAL A 82 5.42 2.45 0.67
N PRO A 83 5.75 3.75 0.79
CA PRO A 83 4.92 4.69 1.53
C PRO A 83 3.64 5.03 0.75
N ILE A 84 2.72 5.71 1.43
CA ILE A 84 1.63 6.43 0.75
C ILE A 84 2.27 7.49 -0.17
N PRO A 85 1.87 7.61 -1.45
CA PRO A 85 2.43 8.59 -2.37
C PRO A 85 2.18 10.04 -1.94
N ASP A 86 3.09 10.92 -2.32
CA ASP A 86 2.91 12.36 -2.20
C ASP A 86 1.59 12.81 -2.88
N GLY A 87 0.93 13.82 -2.30
CA GLY A 87 -0.36 14.33 -2.75
C GLY A 87 -1.58 13.50 -2.28
N CYS A 88 -1.38 12.40 -1.57
CA CYS A 88 -2.45 11.64 -0.91
C CYS A 88 -2.62 12.04 0.56
N ASP A 89 -2.81 13.34 0.83
CA ASP A 89 -2.81 13.89 2.19
C ASP A 89 -3.97 13.38 3.04
N ALA A 90 -5.19 13.32 2.49
CA ALA A 90 -6.35 12.87 3.25
C ALA A 90 -6.28 11.38 3.58
N LEU A 91 -5.74 10.57 2.65
CA LEU A 91 -5.45 9.17 2.93
C LEU A 91 -4.38 9.03 4.01
N SER A 92 -3.34 9.86 3.97
CA SER A 92 -2.27 9.89 4.97
C SER A 92 -2.79 10.29 6.36
N GLU A 93 -3.71 11.26 6.43
CA GLU A 93 -4.38 11.66 7.66
C GLU A 93 -5.27 10.56 8.22
N CYS A 94 -6.08 9.91 7.37
CA CYS A 94 -6.88 8.74 7.75
C CYS A 94 -5.98 7.63 8.31
N TYR A 95 -4.84 7.37 7.65
CA TYR A 95 -3.86 6.39 8.08
C TYR A 95 -3.28 6.73 9.46
N ALA A 96 -2.80 7.95 9.63
CA ALA A 96 -2.24 8.44 10.88
C ALA A 96 -3.27 8.42 12.03
N MET A 97 -4.54 8.72 11.73
CA MET A 97 -5.61 8.67 12.73
C MET A 97 -5.90 7.23 13.17
N PHE A 98 -6.04 6.32 12.22
CA PHE A 98 -6.31 4.91 12.52
C PHE A 98 -5.14 4.24 13.25
N ALA A 99 -3.89 4.58 12.90
CA ALA A 99 -2.68 4.02 13.51
C ALA A 99 -2.55 4.31 15.02
N LYS A 100 -3.26 5.32 15.56
CA LYS A 100 -3.30 5.60 17.01
C LYS A 100 -4.02 4.52 17.83
N ARG A 101 -4.75 3.63 17.18
CA ARG A 101 -5.50 2.55 17.84
C ARG A 101 -4.54 1.45 18.28
N THR A 102 -4.70 0.96 19.51
CA THR A 102 -3.91 -0.19 20.02
C THR A 102 -4.07 -1.45 19.14
N SER A 103 -5.23 -1.63 18.49
CA SER A 103 -5.47 -2.74 17.58
C SER A 103 -4.76 -2.60 16.22
N ALA A 104 -4.09 -1.48 15.95
CA ALA A 104 -3.41 -1.16 14.71
C ALA A 104 -1.88 -1.19 14.86
N THR A 105 -1.34 -1.91 15.85
CA THR A 105 0.09 -2.07 16.03
C THR A 105 0.72 -2.74 14.80
N PRO A 106 1.74 -2.14 14.16
CA PRO A 106 2.42 -2.74 13.03
C PRO A 106 3.06 -4.08 13.42
N ALA A 107 3.07 -5.03 12.47
CA ALA A 107 3.79 -6.29 12.66
C ALA A 107 5.31 -6.06 12.64
N LEU A 108 6.03 -6.87 13.43
CA LEU A 108 7.48 -6.96 13.38
C LEU A 108 7.86 -8.06 12.40
N TYR A 109 8.73 -7.74 11.44
CA TYR A 109 9.21 -8.72 10.46
C TYR A 109 10.64 -9.15 10.76
N PRO A 110 11.02 -10.41 10.47
CA PRO A 110 12.41 -10.85 10.58
C PRO A 110 13.33 -10.06 9.66
N GLU A 111 14.55 -9.75 10.11
CA GLU A 111 15.55 -9.01 9.33
C GLU A 111 15.87 -9.68 7.99
N ALA A 112 15.94 -11.01 7.96
CA ALA A 112 16.14 -11.77 6.73
C ALA A 112 15.01 -11.56 5.71
N LEU A 113 13.77 -11.37 6.17
CA LEU A 113 12.64 -11.07 5.29
C LEU A 113 12.71 -9.62 4.78
N TYR A 114 13.08 -8.68 5.65
CA TYR A 114 13.33 -7.29 5.27
C TYR A 114 14.35 -7.17 4.14
N ALA A 115 15.47 -7.89 4.25
CA ALA A 115 16.57 -7.82 3.31
C ALA A 115 16.17 -8.22 1.87
N VAL A 116 15.15 -9.07 1.72
CA VAL A 116 14.69 -9.58 0.41
C VAL A 116 13.35 -8.98 -0.04
N ALA A 117 12.55 -8.43 0.88
CA ALA A 117 11.28 -7.80 0.55
C ALA A 117 11.47 -6.38 0.00
N ARG A 118 12.44 -5.64 0.53
CA ARG A 118 12.76 -4.26 0.13
C ARG A 118 13.32 -4.20 -1.29
N GLY A 119 13.31 -3.01 -1.87
CA GLY A 119 13.78 -2.81 -3.23
C GLY A 119 12.84 -3.43 -4.26
N LEU A 120 11.52 -3.31 -4.02
CA LEU A 120 10.55 -3.52 -5.08
C LEU A 120 11.05 -2.78 -6.31
N PRO A 121 11.16 -3.49 -7.43
CA PRO A 121 12.06 -3.13 -8.49
C PRO A 121 11.65 -1.75 -8.95
N GLU A 122 12.64 -0.88 -9.17
CA GLU A 122 12.60 0.57 -9.35
C GLU A 122 11.79 1.04 -10.59
N ILE A 123 10.63 0.44 -10.84
CA ILE A 123 9.86 0.45 -12.07
C ILE A 123 8.52 1.14 -11.83
N CYS A 124 8.61 2.46 -11.94
CA CYS A 124 7.95 3.22 -13.00
C CYS A 124 6.50 3.74 -12.80
N PRO A 125 6.22 4.97 -13.26
CA PRO A 125 7.17 5.99 -13.74
C PRO A 125 7.59 6.98 -12.65
N ALA A 126 8.71 7.66 -12.89
CA ALA A 126 9.12 8.86 -12.17
C ALA A 126 7.96 9.87 -12.09
N PRO A 127 7.89 10.71 -11.03
CA PRO A 127 6.87 11.77 -10.97
C PRO A 127 6.98 12.63 -12.23
N LEU A 128 5.84 12.86 -12.89
CA LEU A 128 5.74 13.81 -13.98
C LEU A 128 6.32 15.15 -13.49
N LYS A 129 7.39 15.61 -14.14
CA LYS A 129 7.93 16.96 -13.98
C LYS A 129 6.97 18.00 -14.53
#